data_AF-A0A6M8VA88-F1
#
_entry.id   AF-A0A6M8VA88-F1
#
_cell.length_a   1.000
_cell.length_b   1.000
_cell.length_c   1.000
_cell.angle_alpha   90.00
_cell.angle_beta   90.00
_cell.angle_gamma   90.00
#
_symmetry.space_group_name_H-M   'P 1'
#
loop_
_entity.id
_entity.type
_entity.pdbx_description
1 polymer ?
#
loop_
_entity_poly.entity_id
_entity_poly.type
_entity_poly.pdbx_seq_one_letter_code
_entity_poly.pdbx_strand_id
1 'polypeptide(L)'
;MIQIVHKAVSSVQYQFMMKKQKLEVVIANDTIDIFADEKAVESAILNLLTNASKYSCEESKTILSVTKVNNNAIVEVIDNGRGISSEDLKKIFEPFVRLRDDVTRKIEGTGLGLAIVKHIMDEHCGRIEIKSELGKGSSFSLYFKIDQ
;
A
#
# COMPACT_ATOMS: atom_id res chain seq x y z
N MET A 1 -5.78 6.57 -13.38
CA MET A 1 -5.12 6.37 -12.06
C MET A 1 -5.56 7.38 -10.98
N ILE A 2 -5.47 8.68 -11.24
CA ILE A 2 -5.67 9.75 -10.23
C ILE A 2 -7.03 9.66 -9.51
N GLN A 3 -8.11 9.42 -10.25
CA GLN A 3 -9.45 9.27 -9.67
C GLN A 3 -9.54 8.10 -8.68
N ILE A 4 -8.90 6.97 -9.00
CA ILE A 4 -8.85 5.77 -8.16
C ILE A 4 -8.16 6.08 -6.83
N VAL A 5 -7.04 6.81 -6.92
CA VAL A 5 -6.27 7.24 -5.75
C VAL A 5 -7.09 8.16 -4.86
N HIS A 6 -7.82 9.13 -5.42
CA HIS A 6 -8.71 9.98 -4.64
C HIS A 6 -9.81 9.18 -3.93
N LYS A 7 -10.46 8.22 -4.61
CA LYS A 7 -11.46 7.34 -3.99
C LYS A 7 -10.88 6.55 -2.81
N ALA A 8 -9.71 5.95 -3.00
CA ALA A 8 -9.04 5.19 -1.94
C ALA A 8 -8.67 6.08 -0.74
N VAL A 9 -8.13 7.29 -0.99
CA VAL A 9 -7.79 8.26 0.06
C VAL A 9 -9.02 8.69 0.84
N SER A 10 -10.11 9.05 0.16
CA SER A 10 -11.36 9.45 0.81
C SER A 10 -11.92 8.36 1.74
N SER A 11 -11.80 7.10 1.33
CA SER A 11 -12.25 5.94 2.13
C SER A 11 -11.44 5.72 3.42
N VAL A 12 -10.16 6.13 3.48
CA VAL A 12 -9.31 5.93 4.67
C VAL A 12 -9.04 7.19 5.48
N GLN A 13 -9.38 8.37 4.96
CA GLN A 13 -9.03 9.65 5.58
C GLN A 13 -9.49 9.74 7.04
N TYR A 14 -10.70 9.27 7.35
CA TYR A 14 -11.23 9.26 8.71
C TYR A 14 -10.41 8.36 9.66
N GLN A 15 -9.96 7.20 9.19
CA GLN A 15 -9.13 6.27 9.98
C GLN A 15 -7.80 6.92 10.38
N PHE A 16 -7.12 7.58 9.43
CA PHE A 16 -5.89 8.32 9.70
C PHE A 16 -6.13 9.45 10.71
N MET A 17 -7.22 10.22 10.53
CA MET A 17 -7.59 11.30 11.45
C MET A 17 -7.85 10.79 12.88
N MET A 18 -8.56 9.68 13.05
CA MET A 18 -8.83 9.08 14.37
C MET A 18 -7.57 8.65 15.11
N LYS A 19 -6.54 8.20 14.39
CA LYS A 19 -5.22 7.87 14.97
C LYS A 19 -4.24 9.06 15.02
N LYS A 20 -4.70 10.27 14.67
CA LYS A 20 -3.87 11.48 14.51
C LYS A 20 -2.69 11.29 13.53
N GLN A 21 -2.80 10.34 12.62
CA GLN A 21 -1.78 10.04 11.62
C GLN A 21 -1.90 11.02 10.45
N LYS A 22 -0.78 11.36 9.83
CA LYS A 22 -0.73 12.22 8.64
C LYS A 22 -0.68 11.35 7.39
N LEU A 23 -1.62 11.55 6.48
CA LEU A 23 -1.58 11.00 5.12
C LEU A 23 -1.25 12.14 4.15
N GLU A 24 -0.07 12.07 3.55
CA GLU A 24 0.35 12.98 2.49
C GLU A 24 0.15 12.30 1.13
N VAL A 25 -0.44 13.04 0.18
CA VAL A 25 -0.72 12.53 -1.16
C VAL A 25 0.05 13.37 -2.17
N VAL A 26 0.93 12.73 -2.93
CA VAL A 26 1.82 13.37 -3.91
C VAL A 26 1.54 12.78 -5.28
N ILE A 27 0.88 13.54 -6.15
CA ILE A 27 0.51 13.08 -7.50
C ILE A 27 1.30 13.91 -8.50
N ALA A 28 2.01 13.25 -9.42
CA ALA A 28 2.68 13.93 -10.53
C ALA A 28 1.65 14.69 -11.39
N ASN A 29 2.04 15.85 -11.94
CA ASN A 29 1.14 16.70 -12.74
C ASN A 29 0.76 16.10 -14.11
N ASP A 30 1.33 14.95 -14.47
CA ASP A 30 1.06 14.29 -15.75
C ASP A 30 -0.23 13.45 -15.70
N THR A 31 -0.92 13.35 -16.83
CA THR A 31 -1.99 12.36 -16.97
C THR A 31 -1.40 10.94 -16.98
N ILE A 32 -1.89 10.11 -16.07
CA ILE A 32 -1.46 8.72 -15.90
C ILE A 32 -2.67 7.81 -16.12
N ASP A 33 -2.80 7.38 -17.37
CA ASP A 33 -3.81 6.43 -17.81
C ASP A 33 -3.21 5.03 -17.87
N ILE A 34 -3.97 4.07 -17.34
CA ILE A 34 -3.61 2.65 -17.33
C ILE A 34 -4.85 1.85 -17.69
N PHE A 35 -4.66 0.73 -18.37
CA PHE A 35 -5.72 -0.24 -18.57
C PHE A 35 -5.80 -1.16 -17.35
N ALA A 36 -6.82 -0.95 -16.53
CA ALA A 36 -6.98 -1.68 -15.27
C ALA A 36 -8.43 -1.74 -14.81
N ASP A 37 -8.75 -2.76 -14.00
CA ASP A 37 -9.98 -2.79 -13.22
C ASP A 37 -9.86 -1.77 -12.08
N GLU A 38 -10.64 -0.68 -12.20
CA GLU A 38 -10.63 0.41 -11.23
C GLU A 38 -10.91 -0.05 -9.80
N LYS A 39 -11.86 -0.97 -9.58
CA LYS A 39 -12.23 -1.44 -8.25
C LYS A 39 -11.15 -2.34 -7.66
N ALA A 40 -10.52 -3.16 -8.50
CA ALA A 40 -9.40 -3.98 -8.08
C ALA A 40 -8.22 -3.10 -7.64
N VAL A 41 -7.83 -2.12 -8.46
CA VAL A 41 -6.73 -1.20 -8.11
C VAL A 41 -7.06 -0.38 -6.86
N GLU A 42 -8.28 0.12 -6.73
CA GLU A 42 -8.74 0.80 -5.50
C GLU A 42 -8.57 -0.11 -4.28
N SER A 43 -8.99 -1.38 -4.38
CA SER A 43 -8.84 -2.36 -3.30
C SER A 43 -7.37 -2.61 -2.94
N ALA A 44 -6.48 -2.69 -3.94
CA ALA A 44 -5.05 -2.84 -3.68
C ALA A 44 -4.50 -1.64 -2.88
N ILE A 45 -4.83 -0.41 -3.30
CA ILE A 45 -4.39 0.81 -2.61
C ILE A 45 -4.97 0.89 -1.20
N LEU A 46 -6.26 0.56 -1.02
CA LEU A 46 -6.90 0.50 0.29
C LEU A 46 -6.22 -0.49 1.23
N ASN A 47 -5.84 -1.68 0.74
CA ASN A 47 -5.13 -2.66 1.54
C ASN A 47 -3.76 -2.14 2.00
N LEU A 48 -3.03 -1.43 1.13
CA LEU A 48 -1.75 -0.82 1.51
C LEU A 48 -1.92 0.32 2.53
N LEU A 49 -2.86 1.25 2.28
CA LEU A 49 -3.12 2.38 3.19
C LEU A 49 -3.63 1.94 4.57
N THR A 50 -4.53 0.96 4.59
CA THR A 50 -5.04 0.42 5.86
C THR A 50 -3.96 -0.34 6.61
N ASN A 51 -3.08 -1.08 5.92
CA ASN A 51 -1.90 -1.69 6.55
C ASN A 51 -0.96 -0.62 7.13
N ALA A 52 -0.63 0.41 6.36
CA ALA A 52 0.21 1.52 6.82
C ALA A 52 -0.34 2.16 8.11
N SER A 53 -1.64 2.45 8.15
CA SER A 53 -2.29 3.00 9.34
C SER A 53 -2.31 2.02 10.52
N LYS A 54 -2.63 0.74 10.27
CA LYS A 54 -2.74 -0.31 11.32
C LYS A 54 -1.39 -0.60 12.00
N TYR A 55 -0.33 -0.73 11.21
CA TYR A 55 1.00 -1.14 11.67
C TYR A 55 1.93 0.03 12.01
N SER A 56 1.42 1.26 11.97
CA SER A 56 2.10 2.46 12.45
C SER A 56 1.51 2.98 13.77
N CYS A 57 2.36 3.65 14.54
CA CYS A 57 1.99 4.32 15.79
C CYS A 57 1.04 5.50 15.54
N GLU A 58 0.52 6.08 16.62
CA GLU A 58 -0.15 7.39 16.56
C GLU A 58 0.83 8.46 16.05
N GLU A 59 0.30 9.51 15.41
CA GLU A 59 1.09 10.64 14.88
C GLU A 59 2.10 10.29 13.78
N SER A 60 2.05 9.05 13.29
CA SER A 60 2.88 8.56 12.19
C SER A 60 2.55 9.26 10.87
N LYS A 61 3.47 9.19 9.91
CA LYS A 61 3.32 9.76 8.58
C LYS A 61 3.30 8.65 7.54
N THR A 62 2.30 8.68 6.68
CA THR A 62 2.21 7.86 5.48
C THR A 62 2.20 8.76 4.25
N ILE A 63 2.97 8.39 3.23
CA ILE A 63 3.02 9.07 1.95
C ILE A 63 2.45 8.13 0.90
N LEU A 64 1.43 8.58 0.19
CA LEU A 64 0.93 7.96 -1.02
C LEU A 64 1.42 8.78 -2.20
N SER A 65 2.25 8.20 -3.06
CA SER A 65 2.72 8.86 -4.27
C SER A 65 2.23 8.18 -5.54
N VAL A 66 2.00 8.97 -6.59
CA VAL A 66 1.70 8.48 -7.93
C VAL A 66 2.65 9.14 -8.90
N THR A 67 3.49 8.36 -9.54
CA THR A 67 4.50 8.85 -10.49
C THR A 67 4.46 8.08 -11.79
N LYS A 68 4.96 8.70 -12.86
CA LYS A 68 5.22 8.04 -14.13
C LYS A 68 6.72 7.91 -14.29
N VAL A 69 7.21 6.69 -14.44
CA VAL A 69 8.64 6.42 -14.70
C VAL A 69 8.74 5.47 -15.88
N ASN A 70 9.38 5.95 -16.94
CA ASN A 70 9.41 5.29 -18.24
C ASN A 70 7.98 4.96 -18.72
N ASN A 71 7.69 3.69 -18.98
CA ASN A 71 6.38 3.20 -19.42
C ASN A 71 5.56 2.54 -18.29
N ASN A 72 5.75 2.98 -17.05
CA ASN A 72 4.98 2.47 -15.91
C ASN A 72 4.40 3.61 -15.08
N ALA A 73 3.17 3.41 -14.63
CA ALA A 73 2.58 4.13 -13.52
C ALA A 73 3.01 3.44 -12.23
N ILE A 74 3.52 4.22 -11.27
CA ILE A 74 3.97 3.72 -9.98
C ILE A 74 3.09 4.33 -8.91
N VAL A 75 2.38 3.49 -8.17
CA VAL A 75 1.69 3.88 -6.93
C VAL A 75 2.52 3.40 -5.76
N GLU A 76 3.03 4.32 -4.95
CA GLU A 76 3.88 4.00 -3.81
C GLU A 76 3.21 4.39 -2.50
N VAL A 77 3.21 3.49 -1.52
CA VAL A 77 2.79 3.75 -0.14
C VAL A 77 4.00 3.58 0.76
N ILE A 78 4.45 4.69 1.37
CA ILE A 78 5.56 4.71 2.32
C ILE A 78 4.99 4.99 3.71
N ASP A 79 5.26 4.12 4.66
CA ASP A 79 4.95 4.31 6.08
C ASP A 79 6.24 4.36 6.91
N ASN A 80 6.18 5.06 8.05
CA ASN A 80 7.20 5.02 9.09
C ASN A 80 6.78 4.15 10.28
N GLY A 81 6.05 3.06 9.99
CA GLY A 81 5.59 2.11 10.98
C GLY A 81 6.69 1.17 11.46
N ARG A 82 6.27 0.03 11.99
CA ARG A 82 7.19 -0.93 12.62
C ARG A 82 8.18 -1.61 11.66
N GLY A 83 7.93 -1.54 10.36
CA GLY A 83 8.67 -2.30 9.34
C GLY A 83 8.47 -3.82 9.38
N ILE A 84 9.22 -4.53 8.55
CA ILE A 84 9.11 -5.97 8.32
C ILE A 84 10.53 -6.55 8.31
N SER A 85 10.73 -7.68 8.98
CA SER A 85 12.02 -8.39 8.98
C SER A 85 12.31 -9.04 7.63
N SER A 86 13.59 -9.27 7.32
CA SER A 86 13.97 -9.94 6.08
C SER A 86 13.45 -11.38 5.99
N GLU A 87 13.30 -12.05 7.13
CA GLU A 87 12.68 -13.38 7.22
C GLU A 87 11.18 -13.32 6.90
N ASP A 88 10.50 -12.30 7.40
CA ASP A 88 9.06 -12.15 7.22
C ASP A 88 8.67 -11.69 5.82
N LEU A 89 9.51 -10.90 5.14
CA LEU A 89 9.28 -10.45 3.76
C LEU A 89 9.02 -11.61 2.78
N LYS A 90 9.53 -12.81 3.08
CA LYS A 90 9.35 -14.01 2.23
C LYS A 90 7.92 -14.57 2.25
N LYS A 91 7.15 -14.29 3.31
CA LYS A 91 5.85 -14.91 3.57
C LYS A 91 4.69 -13.91 3.68
N ILE A 92 4.95 -12.59 3.65
CA ILE A 92 3.89 -11.57 3.85
C ILE A 92 2.79 -11.58 2.79
N PHE A 93 3.01 -12.22 1.65
CA PHE A 93 2.02 -12.39 0.58
C PHE A 93 1.23 -13.69 0.68
N GLU A 94 1.60 -14.60 1.58
CA GLU A 94 0.87 -15.84 1.79
C GLU A 94 -0.49 -15.54 2.46
N PRO A 95 -1.60 -16.11 1.94
CA PRO A 95 -2.91 -15.90 2.54
C PRO A 95 -2.96 -16.32 4.01
N PHE A 96 -3.64 -15.52 4.83
CA PHE A 96 -3.82 -15.74 6.27
C PHE A 96 -2.54 -15.64 7.11
N VAL A 97 -1.40 -15.35 6.50
CA VAL A 97 -0.15 -15.14 7.24
C VAL A 97 -0.22 -13.79 7.96
N ARG A 98 0.03 -13.87 9.27
CA ARG A 98 0.22 -12.72 10.15
C ARG A 98 1.53 -12.92 10.88
N LEU A 99 2.37 -11.89 10.87
CA LEU A 99 3.58 -11.87 11.67
C LEU A 99 3.14 -11.93 13.13
N ARG A 100 3.61 -12.90 13.91
CA ARG A 100 3.13 -13.17 15.28
C ARG A 100 4.18 -12.69 16.28
N ASP A 101 4.09 -11.42 16.65
CA ASP A 101 4.73 -10.88 17.84
C ASP A 101 3.65 -10.33 18.80
N ASP A 102 4.05 -9.91 19.99
CA ASP A 102 3.12 -9.46 21.03
C ASP A 102 2.37 -8.17 20.64
N VAL A 103 2.91 -7.42 19.68
CA VAL A 103 2.32 -6.17 19.17
C VAL A 103 1.29 -6.48 18.09
N THR A 104 1.62 -7.33 17.10
CA THR A 104 0.73 -7.67 15.99
C THR A 104 -0.44 -8.56 16.35
N ARG A 105 -0.34 -9.31 17.46
CA ARG A 105 -1.46 -10.10 17.98
C ARG A 105 -2.66 -9.23 18.37
N LYS A 106 -2.41 -7.99 18.80
CA LYS A 106 -3.46 -7.02 19.18
C LYS A 106 -4.05 -6.24 18.01
N ILE A 107 -3.41 -6.28 16.84
CA ILE A 107 -3.86 -5.58 15.64
C ILE A 107 -4.92 -6.44 14.94
N GLU A 108 -6.09 -5.90 14.65
CA GLU A 108 -7.15 -6.64 13.94
C GLU A 108 -6.85 -6.81 12.44
N GLY A 109 -7.05 -8.02 11.94
CA GLY A 109 -6.87 -8.33 10.51
C GLY A 109 -6.94 -9.82 10.20
N THR A 110 -7.37 -10.14 8.97
CA THR A 110 -7.53 -11.51 8.48
C THR A 110 -6.23 -12.11 7.92
N GLY A 111 -5.22 -11.28 7.63
CA GLY A 111 -4.01 -11.71 6.92
C GLY A 111 -4.21 -11.87 5.41
N LEU A 112 -5.32 -11.39 4.83
CA LEU A 112 -5.58 -11.49 3.39
C LEU A 112 -5.09 -10.27 2.59
N GLY A 113 -4.87 -9.12 3.23
CA GLY A 113 -4.71 -7.86 2.50
C GLY A 113 -3.58 -7.86 1.48
N LEU A 114 -2.37 -8.28 1.87
CA LEU A 114 -1.23 -8.32 0.95
C LEU A 114 -1.36 -9.42 -0.11
N ALA A 115 -1.98 -10.56 0.22
CA ALA A 115 -2.30 -11.60 -0.76
C ALA A 115 -3.25 -11.08 -1.85
N ILE A 116 -4.25 -10.28 -1.46
CA ILE A 116 -5.16 -9.59 -2.39
C ILE A 116 -4.38 -8.61 -3.28
N VAL A 117 -3.52 -7.77 -2.70
CA VAL A 117 -2.66 -6.85 -3.48
C VAL A 117 -1.83 -7.63 -4.50
N LYS A 118 -1.20 -8.75 -4.07
CA LYS A 118 -0.40 -9.60 -4.95
C LYS A 118 -1.21 -10.15 -6.11
N HIS A 119 -2.37 -10.75 -5.82
CA HIS A 119 -3.25 -11.28 -6.84
C HIS A 119 -3.70 -10.20 -7.85
N ILE A 120 -4.13 -9.03 -7.38
CA ILE A 120 -4.54 -7.92 -8.24
C ILE A 120 -3.40 -7.52 -9.17
N MET A 121 -2.18 -7.39 -8.65
CA MET A 121 -1.03 -7.00 -9.46
C MET A 121 -0.65 -8.07 -10.48
N ASP A 122 -0.79 -9.34 -10.14
CA ASP A 122 -0.55 -10.45 -11.07
C ASP A 122 -1.58 -10.44 -12.22
N GLU A 123 -2.88 -10.24 -11.92
CA GLU A 123 -3.94 -10.11 -12.93
C GLU A 123 -3.74 -8.91 -13.87
N HIS A 124 -3.10 -7.85 -13.38
CA HIS A 124 -2.78 -6.66 -14.18
C HIS A 124 -1.43 -6.75 -14.90
N CYS A 125 -0.77 -7.93 -14.90
CA CYS A 125 0.60 -8.09 -15.41
C CYS A 125 1.59 -7.05 -14.85
N GLY A 126 1.31 -6.59 -13.64
CA GLY A 126 2.06 -5.57 -12.92
C GLY A 126 3.14 -6.18 -12.05
N ARG A 127 3.81 -5.31 -11.29
CA ARG A 127 4.87 -5.73 -10.36
C ARG A 127 4.71 -5.03 -9.02
N ILE A 128 5.00 -5.75 -7.95
CA ILE A 128 5.09 -5.18 -6.59
C ILE A 128 6.56 -5.18 -6.20
N GLU A 129 7.06 -4.04 -5.73
CA GLU A 129 8.31 -3.97 -4.97
C GLU A 129 8.03 -3.61 -3.52
N ILE A 130 8.86 -4.15 -2.62
CA ILE A 130 8.81 -3.84 -1.20
C ILE A 130 10.21 -3.53 -0.70
N LYS A 131 10.33 -2.44 0.04
CA LYS A 131 11.51 -2.12 0.84
C LYS A 131 11.05 -1.91 2.27
N SER A 132 11.57 -2.68 3.20
CA SER A 132 11.17 -2.57 4.61
C SER A 132 12.33 -2.98 5.51
N GLU A 133 12.42 -2.30 6.65
CA GLU A 133 13.37 -2.61 7.70
C GLU A 133 12.69 -2.44 9.06
N LEU A 134 12.90 -3.39 9.97
CA LEU A 134 12.36 -3.32 11.32
C LEU A 134 12.73 -1.99 12.00
N GLY A 135 11.72 -1.32 12.53
CA GLY A 135 11.84 -0.01 13.19
C GLY A 135 11.93 1.20 12.26
N LYS A 136 12.02 1.02 10.93
CA LYS A 136 12.13 2.13 9.97
C LYS A 136 10.90 2.32 9.09
N GLY A 137 9.99 1.35 9.07
CA GLY A 137 8.79 1.36 8.25
C GLY A 137 8.94 0.58 6.95
N SER A 138 8.03 0.82 6.01
CA SER A 138 7.96 0.09 4.75
C SER A 138 7.60 1.01 3.59
N SER A 139 8.10 0.68 2.40
CA SER A 139 7.62 1.19 1.12
C SER A 139 7.12 0.02 0.28
N PHE A 140 5.88 0.14 -0.19
CA PHE A 140 5.26 -0.75 -1.16
C PHE A 140 5.03 0.02 -2.46
N SER A 141 5.58 -0.48 -3.57
CA SER A 141 5.47 0.16 -4.88
C SER A 141 4.76 -0.76 -5.87
N LEU A 142 3.62 -0.31 -6.38
CA LEU A 142 2.81 -0.99 -7.39
C LEU A 142 3.11 -0.42 -8.77
N TYR A 143 3.67 -1.24 -9.65
CA TYR A 143 4.01 -0.88 -11.03
C TYR A 143 2.93 -1.40 -11.97
N PHE A 144 2.24 -0.49 -12.65
CA PHE A 144 1.30 -0.80 -13.72
C PHE A 144 1.89 -0.36 -15.06
N LYS A 145 1.71 -1.16 -16.11
CA LYS A 145 2.08 -0.74 -17.45
C LYS A 145 1.16 0.40 -17.91
N ILE A 146 1.76 1.41 -18.52
CA ILE A 146 1.02 2.42 -19.26
C ILE A 146 0.94 1.90 -20.69
N ASP A 147 -0.27 1.65 -21.17
CA ASP A 147 -0.47 1.29 -22.58
C ASP A 147 -0.04 2.46 -23.46
N GLN A 148 0.61 2.13 -24.59
CA GLN A 148 0.97 3.09 -25.64
C GLN A 148 -0.22 3.38 -26.54
#